data_AF-A0A820QGC8-F1
#
_entry.id   AF-A0A820QGC8-F1
#
_cell.length_a   1.000
_cell.length_b   1.000
_cell.length_c   1.000
_cell.angle_alpha   90.00
_cell.angle_beta   90.00
_cell.angle_gamma   90.00
#
_symmetry.space_group_name_H-M   'P 1'
#
loop_
_entity.id
_entity.type
_entity.pdbx_description
1 polymer ?
#
loop_
_entity_poly.entity_id
_entity_poly.type
_entity_poly.pdbx_seq_one_letter_code
_entity_poly.pdbx_strand_id
1 'polypeptide(L)'
;ERINWFEDDVIPFFKENPDSVYLRDLTNGFDRMLLHAVCQYLNLISKSFTRDGERYTQVENRRMEFIPPIMLLSEYVKTMNGTVKDV
;
A
#
# COMPACT_ATOMS: atom_id res chain seq x y z
N GLU A 1 -1.61 8.94 -9.19
CA GLU A 1 -0.24 9.45 -8.94
C GLU A 1 0.26 9.05 -7.56
N ARG A 2 -0.30 9.53 -6.44
CA ARG A 2 0.20 9.16 -5.10
C ARG A 2 0.05 7.67 -4.74
N ILE A 3 -1.01 7.00 -5.18
CA ILE A 3 -1.20 5.55 -4.98
C ILE A 3 -0.06 4.76 -5.67
N ASN A 4 0.25 5.11 -6.92
CA ASN A 4 1.30 4.47 -7.71
C ASN A 4 2.65 4.51 -6.97
N TRP A 5 2.98 5.62 -6.34
CA TRP A 5 4.24 5.74 -5.58
C TRP A 5 4.37 4.71 -4.45
N PHE A 6 3.26 4.36 -3.78
CA PHE A 6 3.27 3.31 -2.77
C PHE A 6 3.30 1.91 -3.40
N GLU A 7 2.62 1.69 -4.51
CA GLU A 7 2.67 0.42 -5.25
C GLU A 7 4.07 0.11 -5.78
N ASP A 8 4.73 1.12 -6.37
CA ASP A 8 6.08 1.04 -6.93
C ASP A 8 7.16 0.77 -5.86
N ASP A 9 6.84 0.97 -4.58
CA ASP A 9 7.75 0.75 -3.46
C ASP A 9 7.43 -0.57 -2.73
N VAL A 10 6.17 -0.77 -2.36
CA VAL A 10 5.72 -1.93 -1.57
C VAL A 10 5.77 -3.22 -2.39
N ILE A 11 5.36 -3.19 -3.67
CA ILE A 11 5.28 -4.41 -4.49
C ILE A 11 6.67 -5.00 -4.74
N PRO A 12 7.68 -4.25 -5.20
CA PRO A 12 9.02 -4.80 -5.39
C PRO A 12 9.64 -5.30 -4.07
N PHE A 13 9.47 -4.55 -2.97
CA PHE A 13 9.99 -4.94 -1.67
C PHE A 13 9.54 -6.33 -1.24
N PHE A 14 8.23 -6.60 -1.28
CA PHE A 14 7.68 -7.90 -0.85
C PHE A 14 7.85 -9.00 -1.90
N LYS A 15 8.06 -8.67 -3.19
CA LYS A 15 8.45 -9.67 -4.19
C LYS A 15 9.85 -10.23 -3.92
N GLU A 16 10.78 -9.38 -3.50
CA GLU A 16 12.14 -9.79 -3.18
C GLU A 16 12.25 -10.36 -1.75
N ASN A 17 11.48 -9.81 -0.81
CA ASN A 17 11.57 -10.11 0.61
C ASN A 17 10.19 -10.39 1.23
N PRO A 18 9.54 -11.53 0.90
CA PRO A 18 8.15 -11.78 1.28
C PRO A 18 7.92 -11.85 2.80
N ASP A 19 8.92 -12.25 3.58
CA ASP A 19 8.80 -12.42 5.04
C ASP A 19 9.37 -11.22 5.83
N SER A 20 9.84 -10.18 5.15
CA SER A 20 10.45 -9.01 5.78
C SER A 20 9.41 -7.99 6.27
N VAL A 21 9.86 -7.09 7.15
CA VAL A 21 9.07 -5.96 7.62
C VAL A 21 9.44 -4.72 6.81
N TYR A 22 8.45 -4.11 6.16
CA TYR A 22 8.60 -2.80 5.52
C TYR A 22 8.24 -1.70 6.52
N LEU A 23 9.13 -0.73 6.72
CA LEU A 23 8.93 0.38 7.65
C LEU A 23 9.11 1.71 6.93
N ARG A 24 8.13 2.61 7.06
CA ARG A 24 8.20 3.93 6.45
C ARG A 24 7.82 5.02 7.44
N ASP A 25 8.60 6.09 7.46
CA ASP A 25 8.22 7.34 8.09
C ASP A 25 7.24 8.09 7.18
N LEU A 26 6.05 8.36 7.69
CA LEU A 26 5.02 9.11 6.99
C LEU A 26 4.37 10.07 7.97
N THR A 27 4.86 11.31 8.02
CA THR A 27 4.32 12.37 8.88
C THR A 27 2.94 12.86 8.42
N ASN A 28 2.67 12.83 7.11
CA ASN A 28 1.40 13.23 6.52
C ASN A 28 0.31 12.14 6.72
N GLY A 29 -0.84 12.52 7.29
CA GLY A 29 -1.95 11.59 7.56
C GLY A 29 -2.66 11.04 6.32
N PHE A 30 -2.74 11.83 5.24
CA PHE A 30 -3.33 11.40 3.99
C PHE A 30 -2.44 10.36 3.28
N ASP A 31 -1.12 10.59 3.26
CA ASP A 31 -0.17 9.65 2.69
C ASP A 31 -0.15 8.32 3.48
N ARG A 32 -0.25 8.36 4.82
CA ARG A 32 -0.47 7.16 5.64
C ARG A 32 -1.75 6.41 5.26
N MET A 33 -2.86 7.13 5.11
CA MET A 33 -4.14 6.54 4.72
C MET A 33 -4.04 5.85 3.35
N LEU A 34 -3.36 6.47 2.37
CA LEU A 34 -3.15 5.87 1.05
C LEU A 34 -2.26 4.62 1.12
N LEU A 35 -1.17 4.64 1.91
CA LEU A 35 -0.35 3.44 2.12
C LEU A 35 -1.19 2.31 2.74
N HIS A 36 -2.03 2.60 3.74
CA HIS A 36 -2.93 1.62 4.33
C HIS A 36 -3.90 1.02 3.31
N ALA A 37 -4.48 1.84 2.42
CA ALA A 37 -5.37 1.37 1.36
C ALA A 37 -4.65 0.46 0.35
N VAL A 38 -3.43 0.82 -0.05
CA VAL A 38 -2.58 -0.01 -0.92
C VAL A 38 -2.27 -1.35 -0.23
N CYS A 39 -1.83 -1.32 1.02
CA CYS A 39 -1.52 -2.54 1.77
C CYS A 39 -2.74 -3.46 1.89
N GLN A 40 -3.92 -2.90 2.18
CA GLN A 40 -5.16 -3.67 2.25
C GLN A 40 -5.49 -4.34 0.91
N TYR A 41 -5.36 -3.61 -0.21
CA TYR A 41 -5.61 -4.16 -1.54
C TYR A 41 -4.61 -5.27 -1.91
N LEU A 42 -3.34 -5.11 -1.50
CA LEU A 42 -2.28 -6.10 -1.69
C LEU A 42 -2.33 -7.26 -0.67
N ASN A 43 -3.35 -7.32 0.20
CA ASN A 43 -3.49 -8.30 1.27
C ASN A 43 -2.30 -8.34 2.27
N LEU A 44 -1.72 -7.17 2.55
CA LEU A 44 -0.68 -6.94 3.56
C LEU A 44 -1.31 -6.38 4.86
N ILE A 45 -0.67 -6.64 6.00
CA ILE A 45 -0.98 -5.96 7.26
C ILE A 45 -0.26 -4.63 7.26
N SER A 46 -0.95 -3.57 7.66
CA SER A 46 -0.30 -2.28 7.92
C SER A 46 -0.73 -1.71 9.28
N LYS A 47 0.21 -1.17 10.04
CA LYS A 47 -0.02 -0.56 11.35
C LYS A 47 0.81 0.71 11.50
N SER A 48 0.13 1.83 11.78
CA SER A 48 0.79 3.08 12.12
C SER A 48 1.06 3.20 13.62
N PHE A 49 2.22 3.73 14.00
CA PHE A 49 2.60 4.00 15.39
C PHE A 49 3.44 5.27 15.50
N THR A 50 3.59 5.79 16.74
CA THR A 50 4.46 6.94 17.02
C THR A 50 5.73 6.44 17.70
N ARG A 51 6.89 6.94 17.26
CA ARG A 51 8.18 6.73 17.93
C ARG A 51 8.95 8.05 17.89
N ASP A 52 9.40 8.52 19.06
CA ASP A 52 10.16 9.77 19.21
C ASP A 52 9.48 11.02 18.62
N GLY A 53 8.15 11.07 18.69
CA GLY A 53 7.33 12.15 18.13
C GLY A 53 6.98 11.99 16.65
N GLU A 54 7.67 11.10 15.94
CA GLU A 54 7.46 10.85 14.51
C GLU A 54 6.48 9.70 14.25
N ARG A 55 5.80 9.75 13.10
CA ARG A 55 4.76 8.79 12.72
C ARG A 55 5.30 7.78 11.70
N TYR A 56 5.38 6.53 12.12
CA TYR A 56 5.81 5.42 11.28
C TYR A 56 4.64 4.54 10.88
N THR A 57 4.76 3.87 9.72
CA THR A 57 3.87 2.80 9.27
C THR A 57 4.69 1.54 9.03
N GLN A 58 4.36 0.48 9.74
CA GLN A 58 4.91 -0.86 9.56
C GLN A 58 3.99 -1.69 8.69
N VAL A 59 4.54 -2.41 7.73
CA VAL A 59 3.82 -3.28 6.81
C VAL A 59 4.45 -4.67 6.81
N GLU A 60 3.61 -5.69 6.82
CA GLU A 60 4.00 -7.10 6.87
C GLU A 60 3.14 -7.93 5.92
N ASN A 61 3.74 -8.96 5.33
CA ASN A 61 3.00 -9.97 4.60
C ASN A 61 2.44 -11.04 5.56
N ARG A 62 1.20 -11.45 5.35
CA ARG A 62 0.56 -12.51 6.15
C ARG A 62 0.92 -13.93 5.70
N ARG A 63 1.51 -14.05 4.51
CA ARG A 63 1.71 -15.32 3.80
C ARG A 63 3.20 -15.57 3.60
N MET A 64 3.57 -16.84 3.42
CA MET A 64 4.95 -17.22 3.07
C MET A 64 5.39 -16.67 1.70
N GLU A 65 4.44 -16.39 0.82
CA GLU A 65 4.69 -15.80 -0.49
C GLU A 65 3.89 -14.51 -0.65
N PHE A 66 4.47 -13.53 -1.33
CA PHE A 66 3.77 -12.33 -1.72
C PHE A 66 3.19 -12.48 -3.13
N ILE A 67 1.87 -12.51 -3.22
CA ILE A 67 1.13 -12.64 -4.48
C ILE A 67 0.23 -11.40 -4.62
N PRO A 68 0.67 -10.34 -5.32
CA PRO A 68 -0.16 -9.17 -5.55
C PRO A 68 -1.28 -9.47 -6.55
N PRO A 69 -2.40 -8.72 -6.51
CA PRO A 69 -3.41 -8.76 -7.57
C PRO A 69 -2.82 -8.43 -8.96
N ILE A 70 -3.43 -8.98 -10.01
CA ILE A 70 -2.99 -8.79 -11.41
C ILE A 70 -3.13 -7.32 -11.86
N MET A 71 -4.14 -6.63 -11.34
CA MET A 71 -4.41 -5.22 -11.61
C MET A 71 -3.94 -4.39 -10.41
N LEU A 72 -3.30 -3.25 -10.67
CA LEU A 72 -2.91 -2.32 -9.61
C LEU A 72 -4.15 -1.60 -9.04
N LEU A 73 -4.11 -1.22 -7.76
CA LEU A 73 -5.14 -0.38 -7.15
C LEU A 73 -5.26 0.95 -7.89
N SER A 74 -4.15 1.54 -8.31
CA SER A 74 -4.17 2.79 -9.09
C SER A 74 -4.88 2.64 -10.44
N GLU A 75 -4.80 1.47 -11.07
CA GLU A 75 -5.53 1.14 -12.29
C GLU A 75 -7.00 0.91 -12.00
N TYR A 76 -7.31 0.11 -10.97
CA TYR A 76 -8.69 -0.17 -10.55
C TYR A 76 -9.47 1.10 -10.19
N VAL A 77 -8.86 2.04 -9.46
CA VAL A 77 -9.53 3.31 -9.12
C VAL A 77 -9.79 4.16 -10.37
N LYS A 78 -8.87 4.14 -11.36
CA LYS A 78 -9.09 4.83 -12.64
C LYS A 78 -10.27 4.24 -13.41
N THR A 79 -10.43 2.92 -13.43
CA THR A 79 -11.58 2.27 -14.10
C THR A 79 -12.89 2.61 -13.39
N MET A 80 -12.92 2.56 -12.06
CA MET A 80 -14.08 2.97 -11.24
C MET A 80 -14.53 4.40 -11.53
N ASN A 81 -13.59 5.35 -11.59
CA ASN A 81 -13.89 6.76 -11.88
C ASN A 81 -14.30 7.01 -13.34
N GLY A 82 -14.01 6.08 -14.25
CA GLY A 82 -14.46 6.12 -15.64
C GLY A 82 -15.88 5.60 -15.86
N THR A 83 -16.46 4.88 -14.89
CA THR A 83 -17.79 4.25 -15.00
C THR A 83 -18.97 5.18 -14.70
N VAL A 84 -18.72 6.46 -14.38
CA VAL A 84 -19.78 7.50 -14.32
C VAL A 84 -19.83 8.25 -15.65
N LYS A 85 -19.99 7.51 -16.74
CA LYS A 85 -20.49 8.02 -18.01
C LYS A 85 -21.39 6.95 -18.62
N ASP A 86 -22.61 7.38 -18.93
CA ASP A 86 -23.61 6.71 -19.76
C ASP A 86 -24.54 5.71 -19.03
N VAL A 87 -25.52 6.28 -18.32
CA VAL A 87 -26.91 5.78 -18.29
C VAL A 87 -27.85 6.95 -18.58
#